data_AF-A0A3B9CVL5-F1
#
_entry.id   AF-A0A3B9CVL5-F1
#
_cell.length_a   1.000
_cell.length_b   1.000
_cell.length_c   1.000
_cell.angle_alpha   90.00
_cell.angle_beta   90.00
_cell.angle_gamma   90.00
#
_symmetry.space_group_name_H-M   'P 1'
#
loop_
_entity.id
_entity.type
_entity.pdbx_description
1 polymer ?
#
loop_
_entity_poly.entity_id
_entity_poly.type
_entity_poly.pdbx_seq_one_letter_code
_entity_poly.pdbx_strand_id
1 'polypeptide(L)' 'MNARSDIKEIKNAIRAVGLRATPARVATLRLLRQATSPMTHGEVAAELDENGVDKATAFRNL' A
#
# COMPACT_ATOMS: atom_id res chain seq x y z
N MET A 1 4.71 8.01 -15.29
CA MET A 1 4.32 6.59 -15.30
C MET A 1 2.81 6.48 -15.41
N ASN A 2 2.29 5.62 -16.27
CA ASN A 2 0.84 5.45 -16.44
C ASN A 2 0.28 4.71 -15.20
N ALA A 3 -0.80 5.19 -14.57
CA ALA A 3 -1.29 4.68 -13.27
C ALA A 3 -1.57 3.16 -13.27
N ARG A 4 -1.91 2.60 -14.44
CA ARG A 4 -2.12 1.16 -14.63
C ARG A 4 -0.81 0.35 -14.61
N SER A 5 0.31 0.95 -15.01
CA SER A 5 1.66 0.35 -14.93
C SER A 5 2.12 0.24 -13.48
N ASP A 6 1.93 1.31 -12.71
CA ASP A 6 2.34 1.39 -11.31
C ASP A 6 1.71 0.27 -10.46
N ILE A 7 0.40 0.06 -10.60
CA ILE A 7 -0.31 -1.04 -9.91
C ILE A 7 0.22 -2.42 -10.32
N LYS A 8 0.59 -2.62 -11.60
CA LYS A 8 1.16 -3.90 -12.07
C LYS A 8 2.53 -4.14 -11.46
N GLU A 9 3.38 -3.12 -11.41
CA GLU A 9 4.71 -3.16 -10.82
C GLU A 9 4.64 -3.46 -9.32
N ILE A 10 3.73 -2.82 -8.59
CA ILE A 10 3.49 -3.07 -7.16
C ILE A 10 3.04 -4.51 -6.93
N LYS A 11 2.07 -5.01 -7.70
CA LYS A 11 1.61 -6.41 -7.61
C LYS A 11 2.75 -7.39 -7.88
N ASN A 12 3.63 -7.09 -8.84
CA ASN A 12 4.78 -7.94 -9.15
C ASN A 12 5.82 -7.91 -8.03
N ALA A 13 6.13 -6.74 -7.46
CA ALA A 13 7.05 -6.62 -6.33
C ALA A 13 6.58 -7.43 -5.12
N ILE A 14 5.28 -7.39 -4.79
CA ILE A 14 4.70 -8.19 -3.70
C ILE A 14 4.82 -9.70 -4.00
N ARG A 15 4.54 -10.13 -5.23
CA ARG A 15 4.64 -11.54 -5.63
C ARG A 15 6.07 -12.06 -5.67
N ALA A 16 7.03 -11.21 -6.05
CA ALA A 16 8.44 -11.56 -6.15
C ALA A 16 9.03 -12.01 -4.79
N VAL A 17 8.44 -11.56 -3.68
CA VAL A 17 8.81 -11.97 -2.32
C VAL A 17 7.89 -13.06 -1.74
N GLY A 18 7.08 -13.72 -2.56
CA GLY A 18 6.21 -14.82 -2.15
C GLY A 18 4.91 -14.40 -1.43
N LEU A 19 4.59 -13.09 -1.41
CA LEU A 19 3.38 -12.59 -0.75
C LEU A 19 2.18 -12.53 -1.71
N ARG A 20 0.98 -12.75 -1.17
CA ARG A 20 -0.27 -12.49 -1.90
C ARG A 20 -0.46 -10.98 -2.08
N ALA A 21 -0.64 -10.51 -3.32
CA ALA A 21 -0.94 -9.12 -3.65
C ALA A 21 -2.43 -8.76 -3.44
N THR A 22 -2.86 -8.69 -2.19
CA THR A 22 -4.22 -8.26 -1.80
C THR A 22 -4.43 -6.77 -2.06
N PRO A 23 -5.69 -6.28 -2.18
CA PRO A 23 -5.96 -4.85 -2.33
C PRO A 23 -5.30 -3.98 -1.24
N ALA A 24 -5.37 -4.41 0.02
CA ALA A 24 -4.74 -3.70 1.14
C ALA A 24 -3.22 -3.59 0.97
N ARG A 25 -2.51 -4.69 0.66
CA ARG A 25 -1.04 -4.65 0.44
C ARG A 25 -0.64 -3.76 -0.72
N VAL A 26 -1.42 -3.78 -1.80
CA VAL A 26 -1.19 -2.94 -2.97
C VAL A 26 -1.41 -1.47 -2.62
N ALA A 27 -2.47 -1.14 -1.88
CA ALA A 27 -2.76 0.22 -1.44
C ALA A 27 -1.68 0.74 -0.49
N THR A 28 -1.29 -0.05 0.52
CA THR A 28 -0.22 0.32 1.47
C THR A 28 1.11 0.55 0.75
N LEU A 29 1.55 -0.39 -0.10
CA LEU A 29 2.83 -0.22 -0.80
C LEU A 29 2.80 0.92 -1.82
N ARG A 30 1.64 1.18 -2.45
CA ARG A 30 1.48 2.35 -3.33
C ARG A 30 1.62 3.65 -2.55
N LEU A 31 0.93 3.78 -1.42
CA LEU A 31 1.01 4.96 -0.58
C LEU A 31 2.45 5.22 -0.12
N LEU A 32 3.13 4.19 0.41
CA LEU A 32 4.52 4.33 0.88
C LEU A 32 5.51 4.69 -0.24
N ARG A 33 5.28 4.23 -1.48
CA ARG A 33 6.11 4.62 -2.63
C ARG A 33 5.85 6.06 -3.10
N GLN A 34 4.67 6.60 -2.83
CA GLN A 34 4.27 7.95 -3.22
C GLN A 34 4.59 8.98 -2.12
N ALA A 35 4.82 8.54 -0.88
CA ALA A 35 5.21 9.39 0.23
C ALA A 35 6.53 10.12 -0.05
N THR A 36 6.51 11.45 0.08
CA THR A 36 7.68 12.32 -0.13
C THR A 36 8.48 12.59 1.15
N SER A 37 7.94 12.17 2.30
CA SER A 37 8.56 12.23 3.62
C SER A 37 8.18 11.00 4.45
N PRO A 38 8.92 10.68 5.53
CA PRO A 38 8.51 9.65 6.46
C PRO A 38 7.08 9.88 6.96
N MET A 39 6.29 8.80 7.05
CA MET A 39 4.93 8.82 7.58
C MET A 39 4.87 7.98 8.86
N THR A 40 4.07 8.43 9.82
CA THR A 40 3.71 7.65 11.00
C THR A 40 2.70 6.56 10.63
N HIS A 41 2.64 5.51 11.45
CA HIS A 41 1.60 4.48 11.31
C HIS A 41 0.18 5.05 11.36
N GLY A 42 -0.03 6.13 12.14
CA GLY A 42 -1.32 6.81 12.25
C GLY A 42 -1.71 7.52 10.95
N GLU A 43 -0.78 8.23 10.32
CA GLU A 43 -0.99 8.88 9.02
C GLU A 43 -1.25 7.86 7.91
N VAL A 44 -0.47 6.76 7.88
CA VAL A 44 -0.71 5.68 6.92
C VAL A 44 -2.10 5.06 7.10
N ALA A 45 -2.52 4.82 8.35
CA ALA A 45 -3.84 4.27 8.62
C ALA A 45 -4.97 5.23 8.22
N ALA A 46 -4.81 6.53 8.46
CA ALA A 46 -5.80 7.53 8.08
C ALA A 46 -5.97 7.62 6.56
N GLU A 47 -4.88 7.68 5.81
CA GLU A 47 -4.90 7.76 4.34
C GLU A 47 -5.47 6.49 3.68
N LEU A 48 -5.23 5.33 4.29
CA LEU A 48 -5.76 4.05 3.80
C LEU A 48 -7.24 3.87 4.11
N ASP A 49 -7.74 4.47 5.20
CA ASP A 49 -9.17 4.45 5.57
C ASP A 49 -10.04 5.14 4.51
N GLU A 50 -9.54 6.22 3.90
CA GLU A 50 -10.21 6.90 2.77
C GLU A 50 -10.47 5.97 1.56
N ASN A 51 -9.69 4.88 1.46
CA ASN A 51 -9.81 3.87 0.41
C ASN A 51 -10.47 2.56 0.90
N GLY A 52 -11.09 2.58 2.09
CA GLY A 52 -11.82 1.45 2.68
C GLY A 52 -10.93 0.39 3.34
N VAL A 53 -9.68 0.73 3.68
CA VAL A 53 -8.78 -0.15 4.43
C VAL A 53 -8.75 0.29 5.89
N ASP A 54 -9.42 -0.48 6.74
CA ASP A 54 -9.53 -0.16 8.17
C ASP A 54 -8.15 -0.13 8.86
N LYS A 55 -8.08 0.58 10.00
CA LYS A 55 -6.85 0.75 10.80
C LYS A 55 -6.17 -0.59 11.14
N ALA A 56 -6.90 -1.60 11.60
CA ALA A 56 -6.28 -2.87 11.97
C ALA A 56 -5.66 -3.57 10.75
N THR A 57 -6.32 -3.44 9.59
CA THR A 57 -5.80 -3.91 8.31
C THR A 57 -4.59 -3.10 7.87
N ALA A 58 -4.58 -1.78 7.99
CA ALA A 58 -3.41 -0.94 7.70
C ALA A 58 -2.18 -1.38 8.51
N PHE A 59 -2.35 -1.55 9.83
CA PHE A 59 -1.27 -2.00 10.73
C PHE A 59 -0.74 -3.41 10.40
N ARG A 60 -1.57 -4.32 9.89
CA ARG A 60 -1.09 -5.66 9.43
C ARG A 60 -0.24 -5.61 8.16
N ASN A 61 -0.22 -4.48 7.45
CA ASN A 61 0.53 -4.30 6.21
C ASN A 61 1.81 -3.46 6.39
N LEU A 62 2.07 -2.99 7.61
CA LEU A 62 3.29 -2.28 8.03
C LEU A 62 4.17 -3.22 8.86
#